data_AF-A0A4Z2CDC1-F1
#
_entry.id   AF-A0A4Z2CDC1-F1
#
_cell.length_a   1.000
_cell.length_b   1.000
_cell.length_c   1.000
_cell.angle_alpha   90.00
_cell.angle_beta   90.00
_cell.angle_gamma   90.00
#
_symmetry.space_group_name_H-M   'P 1'
#
loop_
_entity.id
_entity.type
_entity.pdbx_description
1 polymer ?
#
loop_
_entity_poly.entity_id
_entity_poly.type
_entity_poly.pdbx_seq_one_letter_code
_entity_poly.pdbx_strand_id
1 'polypeptide(L)'
;MSSSLEKVVAQKKEAIEALMDMLERGAEVLASTVGEFFPLCEAAAPVLRLVLDNTQSKEVFYVKEQFLAVKNKLDVLSSELEDIDCEVRKGRMDSQYFSVEENVRNQFRKYMDILEAKQQFRDVKTRLFLEHFSKTGGEKNLFVLYEALMGTNTFGESVLELVERYVARNRRLLEDFCVRMKELFCLGLIALLGHCALTQGPEEEENKIQEWSSKIEEVETRMKETIESCVAAFPEQAKIDAQYLLQEKEEEPPQDTAQRLLQFLVKKYDWVQWSVRLINHSGSTYRNWRAGEHFHHVAGQNWFEVLRANNINLVVSYSAKPQPVPRDFIRQVMDSQGRKGNAPVVVEVLGKQLCGFVVHAVSCYKESAAAWSFPEECHYWERHKNVVVCVHSE
;
A
#
# COMPACT_ATOMS: atom_id res chain seq x y z
N MET A 1 -42.17 7.91 -19.98
CA MET A 1 -41.83 6.59 -19.37
C MET A 1 -40.38 6.37 -19.65
N SER A 2 -39.54 6.17 -18.62
CA SER A 2 -38.10 6.03 -18.83
C SER A 2 -37.82 4.80 -19.71
N SER A 3 -36.88 4.92 -20.64
CA SER A 3 -36.49 3.79 -21.49
C SER A 3 -35.94 2.65 -20.63
N SER A 4 -35.99 1.40 -21.12
CA SER A 4 -35.44 0.24 -20.38
C SER A 4 -33.98 0.46 -19.99
N LEU A 5 -33.21 1.15 -20.84
CA LEU A 5 -31.80 1.47 -20.62
C LEU A 5 -31.58 2.54 -19.55
N GLU A 6 -32.43 3.57 -19.46
CA GLU A 6 -32.35 4.56 -18.37
C GLU A 6 -32.50 3.91 -16.99
N LYS A 7 -33.36 2.88 -16.87
CA LYS A 7 -33.52 2.13 -15.62
C LYS A 7 -32.27 1.33 -15.28
N VAL A 8 -31.61 0.72 -16.27
CA VAL A 8 -30.35 -0.01 -16.06
C VAL A 8 -29.26 0.93 -15.54
N VAL A 9 -29.12 2.12 -16.14
CA VAL A 9 -28.13 3.11 -15.68
C VAL A 9 -28.47 3.60 -14.26
N ALA A 10 -29.76 3.85 -13.97
CA ALA A 10 -30.19 4.26 -12.63
C ALA A 10 -29.91 3.20 -11.56
N GLN A 11 -30.09 1.91 -11.87
CA GLN A 11 -29.80 0.80 -10.94
C GLN A 11 -28.32 0.68 -10.61
N LYS A 12 -27.43 1.04 -11.53
CA LYS A 12 -25.97 1.01 -11.32
C LYS A 12 -25.44 2.20 -10.54
N LYS A 13 -26.25 3.27 -10.39
CA LYS A 13 -25.82 4.53 -9.80
C LYS A 13 -25.29 4.38 -8.38
N GLU A 14 -25.99 3.62 -7.53
CA GLU A 14 -25.61 3.42 -6.12
C GLU A 14 -24.25 2.70 -5.98
N ALA A 15 -24.02 1.66 -6.78
CA ALA A 15 -22.72 0.97 -6.81
C ALA A 15 -21.59 1.88 -7.33
N ILE A 16 -21.88 2.74 -8.31
CA ILE A 16 -20.93 3.74 -8.79
C ILE A 16 -20.62 4.79 -7.71
N GLU A 17 -21.63 5.28 -7.00
CA GLU A 17 -21.44 6.20 -5.86
C GLU A 17 -20.55 5.57 -4.78
N ALA A 18 -20.79 4.30 -4.42
CA ALA A 18 -19.94 3.58 -3.47
C ALA A 18 -18.48 3.45 -3.94
N LEU A 19 -18.26 3.16 -5.23
CA LEU A 19 -16.92 3.13 -5.82
C LEU A 19 -16.21 4.49 -5.74
N MET A 20 -16.94 5.57 -6.02
CA MET A 20 -16.39 6.93 -5.95
C MET A 20 -16.04 7.32 -4.51
N ASP A 21 -16.87 6.95 -3.53
CA ASP A 21 -16.56 7.14 -2.11
C ASP A 21 -15.29 6.37 -1.70
N MET A 22 -15.10 5.14 -2.18
CA MET A 22 -13.87 4.37 -1.95
C MET A 22 -12.64 5.02 -2.58
N LEU A 23 -12.79 5.55 -3.79
CA LEU A 23 -11.75 6.34 -4.45
C LEU A 23 -11.38 7.57 -3.62
N GLU A 24 -12.33 8.25 -2.97
CA GLU A 24 -12.08 9.41 -2.09
C GLU A 24 -11.43 9.03 -0.76
N ARG A 25 -11.71 7.83 -0.23
CA ARG A 25 -11.12 7.33 1.03
C ARG A 25 -9.64 6.97 0.93
N GLY A 26 -9.08 6.91 -0.28
CA GLY A 26 -7.64 6.76 -0.53
C GLY A 26 -7.23 5.39 -1.06
N ALA A 27 -5.95 5.29 -1.47
CA ALA A 27 -5.43 4.14 -2.21
C ALA A 27 -5.52 2.81 -1.44
N GLU A 28 -5.28 2.83 -0.14
CA GLU A 28 -5.41 1.67 0.75
C GLU A 28 -6.77 0.97 0.65
N VAL A 29 -7.85 1.74 0.74
CA VAL A 29 -9.21 1.18 0.71
C VAL A 29 -9.49 0.59 -0.67
N LEU A 30 -9.16 1.32 -1.73
CA LEU A 30 -9.45 0.89 -3.09
C LEU A 30 -8.60 -0.32 -3.52
N ALA A 31 -7.31 -0.31 -3.22
CA ALA A 31 -6.37 -1.35 -3.63
C ALA A 31 -6.75 -2.72 -3.05
N SER A 32 -7.23 -2.77 -1.81
CA SER A 32 -7.62 -4.01 -1.11
C SER A 32 -9.08 -4.42 -1.29
N THR A 33 -9.89 -3.64 -2.04
CA THR A 33 -11.28 -3.98 -2.36
C THR A 33 -11.34 -4.98 -3.52
N VAL A 34 -12.32 -5.88 -3.52
CA VAL A 34 -12.55 -6.89 -4.57
C VAL A 34 -14.02 -6.85 -4.99
N GLY A 35 -14.28 -6.86 -6.30
CA GLY A 35 -15.62 -6.97 -6.91
C GLY A 35 -16.39 -5.66 -7.07
N GLU A 36 -16.01 -4.59 -6.36
CA GLU A 36 -16.78 -3.34 -6.32
C GLU A 36 -16.51 -2.38 -7.49
N PHE A 37 -15.49 -2.66 -8.29
CA PHE A 37 -15.02 -1.75 -9.34
C PHE A 37 -15.75 -1.93 -10.68
N PHE A 38 -16.17 -3.16 -10.99
CA PHE A 38 -16.73 -3.51 -12.29
C PHE A 38 -18.06 -2.82 -12.67
N PRO A 39 -18.98 -2.47 -11.74
CA PRO A 39 -20.25 -1.82 -12.06
C PRO A 39 -20.13 -0.52 -12.88
N LEU A 40 -19.05 0.24 -12.70
CA LEU A 40 -18.78 1.44 -13.51
C LEU A 40 -18.51 1.07 -14.97
N CYS A 41 -17.76 0.00 -15.22
CA CYS A 41 -17.45 -0.47 -16.57
C CYS A 41 -18.71 -0.92 -17.31
N GLU A 42 -19.58 -1.68 -16.64
CA GLU A 42 -20.85 -2.18 -17.21
C GLU A 42 -21.80 -1.07 -17.65
N ALA A 43 -21.65 0.14 -17.12
CA ALA A 43 -22.46 1.28 -17.54
C ALA A 43 -22.07 1.83 -18.93
N ALA A 44 -20.91 1.45 -19.48
CA ALA A 44 -20.39 2.00 -20.73
C ALA A 44 -21.31 1.76 -21.94
N ALA A 45 -21.77 0.52 -22.13
CA ALA A 45 -22.64 0.15 -23.23
C ALA A 45 -24.02 0.84 -23.18
N PRO A 46 -24.79 0.80 -22.06
CA PRO A 46 -26.09 1.47 -21.99
C PRO A 46 -25.97 2.99 -22.09
N VAL A 47 -24.94 3.62 -21.49
CA VAL A 47 -24.68 5.05 -21.64
C VAL A 47 -24.41 5.42 -23.09
N LEU A 48 -23.58 4.65 -23.80
CA LEU A 48 -23.29 4.90 -25.20
C LEU A 48 -24.54 4.83 -26.08
N ARG A 49 -25.38 3.80 -25.92
CA ARG A 49 -26.65 3.66 -26.66
C ARG A 49 -27.58 4.83 -26.41
N LEU A 50 -27.79 5.20 -25.14
CA LEU A 50 -28.63 6.35 -24.76
C LEU A 50 -28.12 7.66 -25.37
N VAL A 51 -26.80 7.87 -25.34
CA VAL A 51 -26.20 9.03 -25.97
C VAL A 51 -26.49 9.02 -27.47
N LEU A 52 -26.23 7.93 -28.19
CA LEU A 52 -26.47 7.84 -29.65
C LEU A 52 -27.94 8.07 -30.03
N ASP A 53 -28.87 7.64 -29.18
CA ASP A 53 -30.32 7.87 -29.32
C ASP A 53 -30.75 9.32 -28.99
N ASN A 54 -29.80 10.22 -28.72
CA ASN A 54 -30.04 11.60 -28.28
C ASN A 54 -30.82 11.70 -26.95
N THR A 55 -30.76 10.65 -26.13
CA THR A 55 -31.41 10.65 -24.81
C THR A 55 -30.48 11.35 -23.83
N GLN A 56 -30.96 12.44 -23.23
CA GLN A 56 -30.27 13.13 -22.14
C GLN A 56 -31.02 12.92 -20.84
N SER A 57 -30.40 12.18 -19.91
CA SER A 57 -30.89 12.01 -18.55
C SER A 57 -29.83 12.47 -17.54
N LYS A 58 -30.26 12.74 -16.30
CA LYS A 58 -29.34 13.13 -15.22
C LYS A 58 -28.36 12.01 -14.90
N GLU A 59 -28.82 10.76 -15.01
CA GLU A 59 -28.05 9.56 -14.76
C GLU A 59 -26.97 9.35 -15.83
N VAL A 60 -27.29 9.57 -17.11
CA VAL A 60 -26.31 9.53 -18.21
C VAL A 60 -25.22 10.59 -18.01
N PHE A 61 -25.61 11.81 -17.64
CA PHE A 61 -24.65 12.86 -17.32
C PHE A 61 -23.77 12.49 -16.13
N TYR A 62 -24.36 11.99 -15.06
CA TYR A 62 -23.64 11.57 -13.85
C TYR A 62 -22.58 10.50 -14.15
N VAL A 63 -22.95 9.42 -14.84
CA VAL A 63 -22.00 8.34 -15.14
C VAL A 63 -20.86 8.83 -16.04
N LYS A 64 -21.17 9.69 -17.02
CA LYS A 64 -20.14 10.31 -17.85
C LYS A 64 -19.14 11.13 -17.04
N GLU A 65 -19.61 11.90 -16.05
CA GLU A 65 -18.71 12.63 -15.15
C GLU A 65 -17.85 11.68 -14.32
N GLN A 66 -18.38 10.52 -13.89
CA GLN A 66 -17.58 9.52 -13.18
C GLN A 66 -16.49 8.88 -14.06
N PHE A 67 -16.77 8.65 -15.35
CA PHE A 67 -15.72 8.22 -16.29
C PHE A 67 -14.57 9.23 -16.38
N LEU A 68 -14.88 10.53 -16.39
CA LEU A 68 -13.87 11.59 -16.37
C LEU A 68 -13.13 11.66 -15.04
N ALA A 69 -13.83 11.47 -13.92
CA ALA A 69 -13.22 11.47 -12.58
C ALA A 69 -12.15 10.37 -12.45
N VAL A 70 -12.46 9.15 -12.88
CA VAL A 70 -11.48 8.03 -12.89
C VAL A 70 -10.27 8.34 -13.77
N LYS A 71 -10.50 8.86 -14.98
CA LYS A 71 -9.40 9.28 -15.86
C LYS A 71 -8.49 10.31 -15.18
N ASN A 72 -9.07 11.33 -14.53
CA ASN A 72 -8.30 12.39 -13.92
C ASN A 72 -7.48 11.90 -12.71
N LYS A 73 -7.98 10.91 -11.96
CA LYS A 73 -7.19 10.29 -10.88
C LYS A 73 -5.98 9.52 -11.42
N LEU A 74 -6.14 8.79 -12.52
CA LEU A 74 -5.03 8.12 -13.20
C LEU A 74 -3.94 9.11 -13.65
N ASP A 75 -4.33 10.30 -14.11
CA ASP A 75 -3.39 11.35 -14.51
C ASP A 75 -2.58 11.90 -13.31
N VAL A 76 -3.19 12.01 -12.12
CA VAL A 76 -2.51 12.44 -10.88
C VAL A 76 -1.54 11.38 -10.39
N LEU A 77 -1.98 10.13 -10.26
CA LEU A 77 -1.14 9.02 -9.79
C LEU A 77 0.03 8.74 -10.73
N SER A 78 -0.14 8.98 -12.02
CA SER A 78 0.94 8.84 -13.01
C SER A 78 2.12 9.79 -12.75
N SER A 79 1.91 10.93 -12.08
CA SER A 79 2.97 11.88 -11.72
C SER A 79 3.69 11.53 -10.42
N GLU A 80 3.05 10.76 -9.53
CA GLU A 80 3.59 10.38 -8.22
C GLU A 80 4.41 9.08 -8.27
N LEU A 81 4.20 8.23 -9.29
CA LEU A 81 4.86 6.93 -9.45
C LEU A 81 5.89 6.89 -10.59
N GLU A 82 6.34 8.04 -11.11
CA GLU A 82 7.31 8.12 -12.22
C GLU A 82 8.61 7.32 -11.94
N ASP A 83 9.02 7.25 -10.66
CA ASP A 83 10.20 6.52 -10.20
C ASP A 83 9.99 4.99 -10.22
N ILE A 84 8.81 4.50 -9.82
CA ILE A 84 8.46 3.07 -9.91
C ILE A 84 8.38 2.65 -11.36
N ASP A 85 7.74 3.49 -12.19
CA ASP A 85 7.61 3.26 -13.62
C ASP A 85 9.02 3.18 -14.25
N CYS A 86 9.98 4.02 -13.85
CA CYS A 86 11.37 3.98 -14.32
C CYS A 86 12.09 2.65 -14.07
N GLU A 87 11.73 1.93 -13.01
CA GLU A 87 12.47 0.73 -12.61
C GLU A 87 11.76 -0.55 -13.05
N VAL A 88 10.44 -0.51 -13.18
CA VAL A 88 9.69 -1.47 -14.02
C VAL A 88 10.21 -1.40 -15.47
N ARG A 89 10.49 -0.20 -16.00
CA ARG A 89 11.09 0.02 -17.33
C ARG A 89 12.48 -0.63 -17.46
N LYS A 90 13.33 -0.60 -16.43
CA LYS A 90 14.68 -1.22 -16.46
C LYS A 90 14.65 -2.76 -16.52
N GLY A 91 13.53 -3.40 -16.17
CA GLY A 91 13.38 -4.86 -16.08
C GLY A 91 13.21 -5.64 -17.39
N ARG A 92 13.50 -5.08 -18.58
CA ARG A 92 13.23 -5.66 -19.93
C ARG A 92 11.75 -5.72 -20.36
N MET A 93 10.84 -5.24 -19.53
CA MET A 93 9.38 -5.17 -19.78
C MET A 93 8.92 -3.86 -20.47
N ASP A 94 9.90 -3.00 -20.81
CA ASP A 94 9.81 -1.58 -21.15
C ASP A 94 8.85 -1.21 -22.31
N SER A 95 8.94 -1.88 -23.47
CA SER A 95 8.22 -1.41 -24.67
C SER A 95 6.76 -1.88 -24.73
N GLN A 96 6.44 -3.03 -24.14
CA GLN A 96 5.12 -3.64 -24.30
C GLN A 96 4.09 -3.02 -23.36
N TYR A 97 4.42 -2.76 -22.08
CA TYR A 97 3.44 -2.20 -21.15
C TYR A 97 3.18 -0.72 -21.37
N PHE A 98 4.21 0.07 -21.72
CA PHE A 98 4.03 1.48 -22.07
C PHE A 98 3.10 1.65 -23.27
N SER A 99 3.32 0.88 -24.35
CA SER A 99 2.46 0.94 -25.53
C SER A 99 1.03 0.47 -25.22
N VAL A 100 0.87 -0.54 -24.36
CA VAL A 100 -0.45 -1.00 -23.90
C VAL A 100 -1.19 0.07 -23.10
N GLU A 101 -0.53 0.71 -22.14
CA GLU A 101 -1.12 1.79 -21.35
C GLU A 101 -1.54 2.98 -22.22
N GLU A 102 -0.65 3.40 -23.14
CA GLU A 102 -0.95 4.46 -24.09
C GLU A 102 -2.14 4.08 -24.99
N ASN A 103 -2.17 2.86 -25.51
CA ASN A 103 -3.27 2.36 -26.32
C ASN A 103 -4.60 2.37 -25.57
N VAL A 104 -4.63 1.89 -24.32
CA VAL A 104 -5.84 1.86 -23.49
C VAL A 104 -6.35 3.27 -23.22
N ARG A 105 -5.46 4.19 -22.80
CA ARG A 105 -5.82 5.60 -22.59
C ARG A 105 -6.37 6.25 -23.86
N ASN A 106 -5.75 5.97 -25.02
CA ASN A 106 -6.19 6.50 -26.30
C ASN A 106 -7.55 5.92 -26.73
N GLN A 107 -7.78 4.61 -26.55
CA GLN A 107 -9.06 3.93 -26.83
C GLN A 107 -10.19 4.54 -25.99
N PHE A 108 -9.97 4.70 -24.69
CA PHE A 108 -10.93 5.36 -23.80
C PHE A 108 -11.20 6.82 -24.22
N ARG A 109 -10.16 7.58 -24.56
CA ARG A 109 -10.33 8.96 -25.05
C ARG A 109 -11.21 9.02 -26.29
N LYS A 110 -11.04 8.07 -27.22
CA LYS A 110 -11.87 7.97 -28.43
C LYS A 110 -13.31 7.56 -28.14
N TYR A 111 -13.54 6.75 -27.10
CA TYR A 111 -14.87 6.47 -26.60
C TYR A 111 -15.53 7.74 -26.03
N MET A 112 -14.82 8.48 -25.16
CA MET A 112 -15.31 9.74 -24.58
C MET A 112 -15.62 10.81 -25.64
N ASP A 113 -14.81 10.88 -26.71
CA ASP A 113 -15.06 11.73 -27.89
C ASP A 113 -16.46 11.50 -28.49
N ILE A 114 -17.01 10.28 -28.42
CA ILE A 114 -18.39 9.99 -28.88
C ILE A 114 -19.40 10.58 -27.89
N LEU A 115 -19.18 10.36 -26.59
CA LEU A 115 -20.06 10.84 -25.52
C LEU A 115 -20.11 12.37 -25.41
N GLU A 116 -19.07 13.06 -25.88
CA GLU A 116 -18.95 14.52 -25.88
C GLU A 116 -19.34 15.16 -27.22
N ALA A 117 -19.49 14.37 -28.28
CA ALA A 117 -19.77 14.89 -29.60
C ALA A 117 -21.20 15.45 -29.73
N LYS A 118 -21.28 16.62 -30.40
CA LYS A 118 -22.55 17.12 -30.95
C LYS A 118 -23.10 16.10 -31.95
N GLN A 119 -24.43 16.02 -32.05
CA GLN A 119 -25.14 15.03 -32.87
C GLN A 119 -24.58 14.87 -34.28
N GLN A 120 -24.33 15.98 -34.97
CA GLN A 120 -23.81 16.01 -36.35
C GLN A 120 -22.40 15.43 -36.53
N PHE A 121 -21.65 15.21 -35.45
CA PHE A 121 -20.28 14.65 -35.49
C PHE A 121 -20.19 13.24 -34.93
N ARG A 122 -21.27 12.67 -34.39
CA ARG A 122 -21.25 11.36 -33.72
C ARG A 122 -20.81 10.24 -34.64
N ASP A 123 -21.38 10.14 -35.85
CA ASP A 123 -21.01 9.09 -36.81
C ASP A 123 -19.51 9.11 -37.16
N VAL A 124 -18.94 10.31 -37.32
CA VAL A 124 -17.51 10.49 -37.59
C VAL A 124 -16.68 10.04 -36.40
N LYS A 125 -17.07 10.41 -35.17
CA LYS A 125 -16.36 10.00 -33.94
C LYS A 125 -16.47 8.50 -33.69
N THR A 126 -17.63 7.90 -33.90
CA THR A 126 -17.87 6.46 -33.80
C THR A 126 -16.94 5.69 -34.75
N ARG A 127 -16.88 6.10 -36.02
CA ARG A 127 -15.96 5.47 -36.99
C ARG A 127 -14.49 5.59 -36.57
N LEU A 128 -14.08 6.77 -36.11
CA LEU A 128 -12.71 6.98 -35.64
C LEU A 128 -12.38 6.12 -34.41
N PHE A 129 -13.33 5.94 -33.50
CA PHE A 129 -13.18 5.05 -32.36
C PHE A 129 -13.00 3.59 -32.79
N LEU A 130 -13.89 3.06 -33.65
CA LEU A 130 -13.81 1.67 -34.12
C LEU A 130 -12.51 1.36 -34.87
N GLU A 131 -12.10 2.28 -35.75
CA GLU A 131 -10.85 2.17 -36.50
C GLU A 131 -9.64 2.20 -35.55
N HIS A 132 -9.64 3.13 -34.59
CA HIS A 132 -8.55 3.25 -33.63
C HIS A 132 -8.46 2.04 -32.71
N PHE A 133 -9.59 1.62 -32.12
CA PHE A 133 -9.67 0.46 -31.23
C PHE A 133 -9.08 -0.78 -31.88
N SER A 134 -9.45 -1.06 -33.13
CA SER A 134 -8.92 -2.19 -33.90
C SER A 134 -7.42 -2.06 -34.19
N LYS A 135 -6.94 -0.87 -34.57
CA LYS A 135 -5.53 -0.63 -34.92
C LYS A 135 -4.59 -0.67 -33.72
N THR A 136 -5.07 -0.30 -32.53
CA THR A 136 -4.26 -0.25 -31.30
C THR A 136 -4.41 -1.49 -30.43
N GLY A 137 -4.78 -2.64 -31.01
CA GLY A 137 -4.79 -3.94 -30.33
C GLY A 137 -6.10 -4.32 -29.63
N GLY A 138 -7.06 -3.39 -29.51
CA GLY A 138 -8.38 -3.63 -28.92
C GLY A 138 -8.29 -4.31 -27.55
N GLU A 139 -9.06 -5.38 -27.38
CA GLU A 139 -9.09 -6.21 -26.17
C GLU A 139 -7.74 -6.83 -25.80
N LYS A 140 -6.83 -7.06 -26.77
CA LYS A 140 -5.52 -7.68 -26.49
C LYS A 140 -4.71 -6.89 -25.48
N ASN A 141 -4.88 -5.58 -25.41
CA ASN A 141 -4.23 -4.74 -24.42
C ASN A 141 -4.62 -5.15 -22.99
N LEU A 142 -5.90 -5.43 -22.75
CA LEU A 142 -6.40 -5.87 -21.45
C LEU A 142 -5.85 -7.25 -21.08
N PHE A 143 -5.77 -8.18 -22.04
CA PHE A 143 -5.14 -9.47 -21.80
C PHE A 143 -3.66 -9.35 -21.44
N VAL A 144 -2.92 -8.45 -22.11
CA VAL A 144 -1.52 -8.20 -21.77
C VAL A 144 -1.39 -7.68 -20.33
N LEU A 145 -2.26 -6.75 -19.89
CA LEU A 145 -2.27 -6.27 -18.49
C LEU A 145 -2.63 -7.40 -17.51
N TYR A 146 -3.61 -8.22 -17.84
CA TYR A 146 -4.03 -9.36 -17.03
C TYR A 146 -2.89 -10.37 -16.87
N GLU A 147 -2.28 -10.83 -17.95
CA GLU A 147 -1.17 -11.78 -17.94
C GLU A 147 0.07 -11.22 -17.24
N ALA A 148 0.28 -9.90 -17.29
CA ALA A 148 1.33 -9.21 -16.56
C ALA A 148 1.17 -9.35 -15.04
N LEU A 149 -0.02 -9.06 -14.53
CA LEU A 149 -0.30 -9.12 -13.10
C LEU A 149 -0.39 -10.55 -12.58
N MET A 150 -0.96 -11.46 -13.38
CA MET A 150 -1.07 -12.87 -13.02
C MET A 150 0.24 -13.65 -13.18
N GLY A 151 1.28 -13.05 -13.80
CA GLY A 151 2.55 -13.71 -14.04
C GLY A 151 2.49 -14.82 -15.09
N THR A 152 1.43 -14.86 -15.91
CA THR A 152 1.22 -15.84 -16.98
C THR A 152 1.75 -15.36 -18.34
N ASN A 153 2.47 -14.23 -18.34
CA ASN A 153 3.11 -13.66 -19.52
C ASN A 153 4.33 -14.48 -19.99
N THR A 154 4.88 -14.16 -21.16
CA THR A 154 6.02 -14.89 -21.75
C THR A 154 7.32 -14.81 -20.96
N PHE A 155 7.43 -13.86 -20.02
CA PHE A 155 8.60 -13.69 -19.15
C PHE A 155 8.47 -14.48 -17.83
N GLY A 156 7.28 -15.01 -17.52
CA GLY A 156 7.04 -15.91 -16.39
C GLY A 156 7.15 -15.27 -15.00
N GLU A 157 7.20 -13.94 -14.93
CA GLU A 157 7.26 -13.20 -13.66
C GLU A 157 6.07 -12.22 -13.57
N SER A 158 5.47 -12.13 -12.39
CA SER A 158 4.39 -11.17 -12.12
C SER A 158 4.97 -9.76 -11.97
N VAL A 159 4.36 -8.81 -12.68
CA VAL A 159 4.70 -7.38 -12.53
C VAL A 159 4.41 -6.91 -11.11
N LEU A 160 3.38 -7.46 -10.47
CA LEU A 160 3.02 -7.11 -9.10
C LEU A 160 4.12 -7.52 -8.11
N GLU A 161 4.67 -8.72 -8.27
CA GLU A 161 5.80 -9.20 -7.46
C GLU A 161 7.10 -8.43 -7.75
N LEU A 162 7.33 -8.07 -9.02
CA LEU A 162 8.45 -7.22 -9.40
C LEU A 162 8.39 -5.86 -8.70
N VAL A 163 7.22 -5.21 -8.74
CA VAL A 163 6.98 -3.92 -8.08
C VAL A 163 7.15 -4.05 -6.58
N GLU A 164 6.56 -5.08 -5.94
CA GLU A 164 6.70 -5.31 -4.49
C GLU A 164 8.19 -5.36 -4.06
N ARG A 165 9.02 -6.11 -4.80
CA ARG A 165 10.47 -6.18 -4.53
C ARG A 165 11.15 -4.83 -4.77
N TYR A 166 10.81 -4.16 -5.86
CA TYR A 166 11.41 -2.87 -6.22
C TYR A 166 11.14 -1.79 -5.17
N VAL A 167 9.90 -1.68 -4.71
CA VAL A 167 9.52 -0.72 -3.65
C VAL A 167 9.97 -1.17 -2.26
N ALA A 168 10.74 -2.26 -2.17
CA ALA A 168 11.23 -2.88 -0.94
C ALA A 168 10.09 -3.09 0.08
N ARG A 169 8.94 -3.62 -0.38
CA ARG A 169 7.73 -3.82 0.42
C ARG A 169 7.24 -2.55 1.13
N ASN A 170 7.37 -1.38 0.48
CA ASN A 170 6.63 -0.19 0.87
C ASN A 170 5.16 -0.34 0.47
N ARG A 171 4.32 -0.58 1.48
CA ARG A 171 2.88 -0.80 1.32
C ARG A 171 2.18 0.31 0.54
N ARG A 172 2.45 1.58 0.86
CA ARG A 172 1.78 2.73 0.21
C ARG A 172 2.05 2.76 -1.28
N LEU A 173 3.31 2.63 -1.67
CA LEU A 173 3.71 2.60 -3.08
C LEU A 173 3.12 1.39 -3.83
N LEU A 174 2.98 0.25 -3.15
CA LEU A 174 2.34 -0.93 -3.72
C LEU A 174 0.82 -0.72 -3.90
N GLU A 175 0.14 -0.12 -2.92
CA GLU A 175 -1.27 0.25 -3.00
C GLU A 175 -1.52 1.23 -4.17
N ASP A 176 -0.70 2.26 -4.31
CA ASP A 176 -0.79 3.25 -5.39
C ASP A 176 -0.64 2.59 -6.77
N PHE A 177 0.30 1.63 -6.90
CA PHE A 177 0.46 0.84 -8.11
C PHE A 177 -0.80 0.01 -8.43
N CYS A 178 -1.36 -0.69 -7.43
CA CYS A 178 -2.60 -1.46 -7.59
C CYS A 178 -3.76 -0.57 -8.04
N VAL A 179 -3.91 0.63 -7.45
CA VAL A 179 -4.94 1.60 -7.86
C VAL A 179 -4.76 2.02 -9.31
N ARG A 180 -3.55 2.40 -9.73
CA ARG A 180 -3.26 2.77 -11.12
C ARG A 180 -3.65 1.66 -12.10
N MET A 181 -3.35 0.41 -11.75
CA MET A 181 -3.70 -0.75 -12.57
C MET A 181 -5.21 -0.95 -12.65
N LYS A 182 -5.94 -0.83 -11.52
CA LYS A 182 -7.41 -0.87 -11.51
C LYS A 182 -7.98 0.22 -12.41
N GLU A 183 -7.56 1.45 -12.24
CA GLU A 183 -8.00 2.58 -13.09
C GLU A 183 -7.73 2.32 -14.58
N LEU A 184 -6.57 1.76 -14.93
CA LEU A 184 -6.25 1.41 -16.31
C LEU A 184 -7.18 0.32 -16.88
N PHE A 185 -7.50 -0.71 -16.08
CA PHE A 185 -8.54 -1.67 -16.45
C PHE A 185 -9.91 -0.98 -16.64
N CYS A 186 -10.25 0.04 -15.84
CA CYS A 186 -11.50 0.81 -16.01
C CYS A 186 -11.59 1.35 -17.42
N LEU A 187 -10.55 2.08 -17.81
CA LEU A 187 -10.53 2.80 -19.07
C LEU A 187 -10.64 1.81 -20.24
N GLY A 188 -9.90 0.71 -20.16
CA GLY A 188 -9.91 -0.31 -21.21
C GLY A 188 -11.22 -1.09 -21.28
N LEU A 189 -11.83 -1.42 -20.15
CA LEU A 189 -13.12 -2.13 -20.10
C LEU A 189 -14.28 -1.24 -20.55
N ILE A 190 -14.30 0.05 -20.17
CA ILE A 190 -15.26 1.02 -20.70
C ILE A 190 -15.14 1.11 -22.23
N ALA A 191 -13.93 1.20 -22.75
CA ALA A 191 -13.70 1.21 -24.20
C ALA A 191 -14.14 -0.11 -24.86
N LEU A 192 -13.80 -1.27 -24.28
CA LEU A 192 -14.18 -2.58 -24.80
C LEU A 192 -15.70 -2.73 -24.87
N LEU A 193 -16.41 -2.46 -23.77
CA LEU A 193 -17.86 -2.59 -23.71
C LEU A 193 -18.56 -1.57 -24.62
N GLY A 194 -17.99 -0.37 -24.76
CA GLY A 194 -18.41 0.58 -25.79
C GLY A 194 -18.23 0.05 -27.22
N HIS A 195 -17.13 -0.65 -27.50
CA HIS A 195 -16.90 -1.30 -28.79
C HIS A 195 -17.89 -2.46 -29.04
N CYS A 196 -18.11 -3.32 -28.05
CA CYS A 196 -19.11 -4.39 -28.11
C CYS A 196 -20.50 -3.83 -28.42
N ALA A 197 -20.93 -2.77 -27.73
CA ALA A 197 -22.22 -2.13 -27.94
C ALA A 197 -22.43 -1.61 -29.38
N LEU A 198 -21.36 -1.28 -30.10
CA LEU A 198 -21.40 -0.77 -31.48
C LEU A 198 -21.28 -1.85 -32.55
N THR A 199 -20.69 -3.01 -32.23
CA THR A 199 -20.24 -3.99 -33.23
C THR A 199 -20.83 -5.38 -33.01
N GLN A 200 -21.38 -5.67 -31.84
CA GLN A 200 -21.81 -6.99 -31.41
C GLN A 200 -23.26 -6.96 -30.90
N GLY A 201 -23.85 -8.14 -30.73
CA GLY A 201 -25.18 -8.30 -30.15
C GLY A 201 -25.15 -8.25 -28.62
N PRO A 202 -26.33 -8.17 -27.98
CA PRO A 202 -26.45 -8.20 -26.52
C PRO A 202 -25.87 -9.46 -25.87
N GLU A 203 -25.89 -10.60 -26.57
CA GLU A 203 -25.37 -11.87 -26.08
C GLU A 203 -23.84 -11.85 -25.97
N GLU A 204 -23.14 -11.37 -27.01
CA GLU A 204 -21.69 -11.24 -26.97
C GLU A 204 -21.22 -10.17 -25.97
N GLU A 205 -21.97 -9.08 -25.80
CA GLU A 205 -21.72 -8.08 -24.75
C GLU A 205 -21.80 -8.69 -23.35
N GLU A 206 -22.84 -9.45 -23.07
CA GLU A 206 -23.01 -10.14 -21.79
C GLU A 206 -21.90 -11.16 -21.55
N ASN A 207 -21.52 -11.93 -22.57
CA ASN A 207 -20.39 -12.86 -22.47
C ASN A 207 -19.08 -12.12 -22.13
N LYS A 208 -18.86 -10.92 -22.69
CA LYS A 208 -17.69 -10.10 -22.36
C LYS A 208 -17.74 -9.52 -20.96
N ILE A 209 -18.91 -9.13 -20.48
CA ILE A 209 -19.13 -8.72 -19.09
C ILE A 209 -18.78 -9.86 -18.13
N GLN A 210 -19.27 -11.07 -18.39
CA GLN A 210 -18.99 -12.24 -17.55
C GLN A 210 -17.51 -12.65 -17.58
N GLU A 211 -16.88 -12.65 -18.75
CA GLU A 211 -15.45 -12.94 -18.89
C GLU A 211 -14.59 -11.96 -18.09
N TRP A 212 -14.84 -10.66 -18.26
CA TRP A 212 -14.00 -9.63 -17.65
C TRP A 212 -14.30 -9.39 -16.17
N SER A 213 -15.55 -9.56 -15.72
CA SER A 213 -15.86 -9.50 -14.28
C SER A 213 -15.07 -10.55 -13.51
N SER A 214 -15.07 -11.81 -13.97
CA SER A 214 -14.27 -12.89 -13.38
C SER A 214 -12.76 -12.57 -13.38
N LYS A 215 -12.21 -12.09 -14.50
CA LYS A 215 -10.78 -11.75 -14.60
C LYS A 215 -10.37 -10.61 -13.68
N ILE A 216 -11.24 -9.60 -13.54
CA ILE A 216 -10.98 -8.48 -12.64
C ILE A 216 -11.04 -8.94 -11.19
N GLU A 217 -11.99 -9.79 -10.81
CA GLU A 217 -12.05 -10.34 -9.46
C GLU A 217 -10.76 -11.13 -9.12
N GLU A 218 -10.24 -11.92 -10.05
CA GLU A 218 -8.95 -12.61 -9.91
C GLU A 218 -7.78 -11.63 -9.71
N VAL A 219 -7.72 -10.57 -10.53
CA VAL A 219 -6.69 -9.54 -10.43
C VAL A 219 -6.77 -8.80 -9.09
N GLU A 220 -7.96 -8.39 -8.66
CA GLU A 220 -8.17 -7.67 -7.40
C GLU A 220 -7.86 -8.55 -6.19
N THR A 221 -8.21 -9.84 -6.25
CA THR A 221 -7.85 -10.82 -5.21
C THR A 221 -6.33 -10.95 -5.11
N ARG A 222 -5.63 -11.07 -6.24
CA ARG A 222 -4.17 -11.14 -6.26
C ARG A 222 -3.52 -9.88 -5.70
N MET A 223 -4.02 -8.69 -6.06
CA MET A 223 -3.56 -7.41 -5.50
C MET A 223 -3.70 -7.38 -3.97
N LYS A 224 -4.87 -7.78 -3.47
CA LYS A 224 -5.16 -7.83 -2.04
C LYS A 224 -4.21 -8.78 -1.31
N GLU A 225 -4.03 -10.00 -1.82
CA GLU A 225 -3.12 -11.00 -1.24
C GLU A 225 -1.66 -10.50 -1.18
N THR A 226 -1.17 -9.82 -2.23
CA THR A 226 0.17 -9.24 -2.22
C THR A 226 0.29 -8.12 -1.19
N ILE A 227 -0.70 -7.24 -1.07
CA ILE A 227 -0.70 -6.18 -0.05
C ILE A 227 -0.72 -6.78 1.36
N GLU A 228 -1.55 -7.79 1.62
CA GLU A 228 -1.61 -8.48 2.91
C GLU A 228 -0.29 -9.17 3.26
N SER A 229 0.35 -9.82 2.27
CA SER A 229 1.68 -10.42 2.41
C SER A 229 2.76 -9.37 2.70
N CYS A 230 2.71 -8.22 2.01
CA CYS A 230 3.60 -7.08 2.25
C CYS A 230 3.46 -6.54 3.68
N VAL A 231 2.22 -6.37 4.16
CA VAL A 231 1.93 -5.98 5.53
C VAL A 231 2.41 -7.04 6.51
N ALA A 232 2.18 -8.33 6.27
CA ALA A 232 2.60 -9.39 7.20
C ALA A 232 4.13 -9.49 7.34
N ALA A 233 4.89 -9.26 6.27
CA ALA A 233 6.34 -9.33 6.25
C ALA A 233 7.06 -8.04 6.71
N PHE A 234 6.31 -7.06 7.23
CA PHE A 234 6.87 -5.78 7.65
C PHE A 234 7.98 -5.91 8.70
N PRO A 235 7.93 -6.83 9.70
CA PRO A 235 8.98 -6.91 10.72
C PRO A 235 10.33 -7.31 10.14
N GLU A 236 10.34 -8.31 9.26
CA GLU A 236 11.53 -8.79 8.58
C GLU A 236 12.11 -7.69 7.67
N GLN A 237 11.25 -7.01 6.91
CA GLN A 237 11.69 -5.91 6.05
C GLN A 237 12.21 -4.72 6.87
N ALA A 238 11.54 -4.34 7.96
CA ALA A 238 11.96 -3.23 8.81
C ALA A 238 13.34 -3.47 9.43
N LYS A 239 13.66 -4.72 9.77
CA LYS A 239 15.00 -5.12 10.23
C LYS A 239 16.06 -4.92 9.14
N ILE A 240 15.76 -5.32 7.90
CA ILE A 240 16.65 -5.15 6.75
C ILE A 240 16.87 -3.65 6.46
N ASP A 241 15.80 -2.87 6.46
CA ASP A 241 15.89 -1.42 6.23
C ASP A 241 16.71 -0.73 7.31
N ALA A 242 16.49 -1.08 8.58
CA ALA A 242 17.28 -0.56 9.69
C ALA A 242 18.76 -0.94 9.58
N GLN A 243 19.07 -2.15 9.08
CA GLN A 243 20.45 -2.56 8.79
C GLN A 243 21.11 -1.69 7.72
N TYR A 244 20.41 -1.42 6.60
CA TYR A 244 20.94 -0.57 5.54
C TYR A 244 21.16 0.87 6.01
N LEU A 245 20.18 1.48 6.67
CA LEU A 245 20.28 2.85 7.19
C LEU A 245 21.35 3.02 8.27
N LEU A 246 21.69 1.94 8.97
CA LEU A 246 22.80 1.93 9.92
C LEU A 246 24.17 1.80 9.26
N GLN A 247 24.26 1.27 8.03
CA GLN A 247 25.51 1.14 7.27
C GLN A 247 25.87 2.42 6.51
N GLU A 248 24.88 3.26 6.20
CA GLU A 248 25.11 4.55 5.55
C GLU A 248 25.95 5.48 6.46
N LYS A 249 27.07 5.93 5.89
CA LYS A 249 28.23 6.53 6.57
C LYS A 249 28.00 7.98 7.00
N GLU A 250 27.33 8.18 8.11
CA GLU A 250 27.47 9.45 8.84
C GLU A 250 27.86 9.19 10.29
N GLU A 251 28.90 9.90 10.75
CA GLU A 251 29.26 10.02 12.17
C GLU A 251 28.25 10.94 12.87
N GLU A 252 26.98 10.55 12.84
CA GLU A 252 25.91 11.24 13.55
C GLU A 252 25.93 10.88 15.04
N PRO A 253 25.52 11.81 15.92
CA PRO A 253 25.22 11.50 17.32
C PRO A 253 24.16 10.38 17.43
N PRO A 254 24.27 9.47 18.42
CA PRO A 254 23.34 8.36 18.57
C PRO A 254 21.86 8.76 18.69
N GLN A 255 21.57 9.95 19.25
CA GLN A 255 20.21 10.49 19.35
C GLN A 255 19.66 10.90 17.98
N ASP A 256 20.47 11.50 17.14
CA ASP A 256 20.07 11.94 15.80
C ASP A 256 19.84 10.71 14.91
N THR A 257 20.73 9.71 14.99
CA THR A 257 20.52 8.43 14.31
C THR A 257 19.25 7.72 14.79
N ALA A 258 18.94 7.72 16.10
CA ALA A 258 17.70 7.16 16.62
C ALA A 258 16.46 7.86 16.02
N GLN A 259 16.50 9.18 15.97
CA GLN A 259 15.41 10.00 15.42
C GLN A 259 15.24 9.80 13.91
N ARG A 260 16.34 9.73 13.16
CA ARG A 260 16.34 9.45 11.71
C ARG A 260 15.75 8.08 11.39
N LEU A 261 16.18 7.04 12.11
CA LEU A 261 15.61 5.70 11.99
C LEU A 261 14.12 5.67 12.33
N LEU A 262 13.72 6.35 13.41
CA LEU A 262 12.31 6.44 13.77
C LEU A 262 11.48 7.12 12.66
N GLN A 263 11.94 8.25 12.15
CA GLN A 263 11.24 8.98 11.08
C GLN A 263 11.08 8.12 9.82
N PHE A 264 12.11 7.37 9.45
CA PHE A 264 12.03 6.42 8.34
C PHE A 264 10.98 5.34 8.60
N LEU A 265 11.03 4.68 9.77
CA LEU A 265 10.14 3.58 10.13
C LEU A 265 8.67 4.05 10.19
N VAL A 266 8.41 5.20 10.82
CA VAL A 266 7.07 5.80 10.89
C VAL A 266 6.55 6.16 9.50
N LYS A 267 7.42 6.67 8.61
CA LYS A 267 7.01 7.04 7.25
C LYS A 267 6.67 5.82 6.40
N LYS A 268 7.47 4.75 6.48
CA LYS A 268 7.29 3.54 5.65
C LYS A 268 6.24 2.57 6.20
N TYR A 269 6.09 2.54 7.52
CA TYR A 269 5.22 1.63 8.26
C TYR A 269 4.27 2.44 9.16
N ASP A 270 3.45 3.27 8.53
CA ASP A 270 2.58 4.25 9.19
C ASP A 270 1.46 3.65 10.05
N TRP A 271 1.17 2.36 9.87
CA TRP A 271 0.22 1.59 10.70
C TRP A 271 0.84 1.03 12.00
N VAL A 272 2.13 1.29 12.26
CA VAL A 272 2.88 0.70 13.39
C VAL A 272 3.47 1.79 14.26
N GLN A 273 3.44 1.57 15.58
CA GLN A 273 4.17 2.38 16.54
C GLN A 273 5.53 1.79 16.85
N TRP A 274 6.54 2.63 16.93
CA TRP A 274 7.95 2.24 16.97
C TRP A 274 8.65 2.78 18.20
N SER A 275 9.57 1.99 18.74
CA SER A 275 10.54 2.41 19.75
C SER A 275 11.93 1.95 19.35
N VAL A 276 12.79 2.92 19.06
CA VAL A 276 14.15 2.77 18.56
C VAL A 276 15.12 3.10 19.67
N ARG A 277 16.04 2.19 20.01
CA ARG A 277 17.07 2.43 21.02
C ARG A 277 18.44 2.03 20.50
N LEU A 278 19.40 2.94 20.58
CA LEU A 278 20.81 2.66 20.31
C LEU A 278 21.54 2.54 21.64
N ILE A 279 22.30 1.45 21.81
CA ILE A 279 23.08 1.18 23.01
C ILE A 279 24.55 1.13 22.62
N ASN A 280 25.33 2.08 23.13
CA ASN A 280 26.75 2.17 22.85
C ASN A 280 27.57 1.31 23.81
N HIS A 281 28.35 0.38 23.26
CA HIS A 281 29.23 -0.51 23.99
C HIS A 281 30.71 -0.06 23.98
N SER A 282 31.07 1.02 23.27
CA SER A 282 32.45 1.56 23.18
C SER A 282 32.98 2.29 24.44
N GLY A 283 32.32 2.14 25.59
CA GLY A 283 32.68 2.86 26.83
C GLY A 283 33.96 2.38 27.51
N SER A 284 34.43 3.15 28.51
CA SER A 284 35.61 2.83 29.33
C SER A 284 35.53 1.43 29.98
N THR A 285 36.67 0.77 30.18
CA THR A 285 36.78 -0.57 30.79
C THR A 285 36.02 -0.69 32.12
N TYR A 286 36.01 0.37 32.94
CA TYR A 286 35.28 0.41 34.21
C TYR A 286 33.76 0.36 34.03
N ARG A 287 33.22 1.13 33.08
CA ARG A 287 31.78 1.13 32.75
C ARG A 287 31.34 -0.22 32.17
N ASN A 288 32.18 -0.83 31.33
CA ASN A 288 31.91 -2.15 30.76
C ASN A 288 31.89 -3.22 31.84
N TRP A 289 32.83 -3.19 32.78
CA TRP A 289 32.85 -4.09 33.94
C TRP A 289 31.61 -3.93 34.83
N ARG A 290 31.21 -2.69 35.15
CA ARG A 290 29.99 -2.39 35.93
C ARG A 290 28.70 -2.82 35.24
N ALA A 291 28.66 -2.75 33.91
CA ALA A 291 27.49 -3.15 33.12
C ALA A 291 27.32 -4.68 33.05
N GLY A 292 28.42 -5.43 33.17
CA GLY A 292 28.45 -6.89 32.98
C GLY A 292 28.33 -7.30 31.50
N GLU A 293 28.50 -8.59 31.24
CA GLU A 293 28.40 -9.16 29.89
C GLU A 293 26.96 -9.06 29.32
N HIS A 294 25.95 -9.25 30.17
CA HIS A 294 24.52 -9.10 29.82
C HIS A 294 24.00 -7.71 30.20
N PHE A 295 24.56 -6.67 29.57
CA PHE A 295 24.24 -5.28 29.88
C PHE A 295 22.86 -4.84 29.40
N HIS A 296 22.18 -5.63 28.57
CA HIS A 296 20.77 -5.43 28.22
C HIS A 296 20.06 -6.78 28.06
N HIS A 297 18.73 -6.79 28.17
CA HIS A 297 17.91 -7.97 27.96
C HIS A 297 16.50 -7.56 27.51
N VAL A 298 15.86 -8.36 26.65
CA VAL A 298 14.51 -8.11 26.14
C VAL A 298 13.65 -9.35 26.34
N ALA A 299 12.41 -9.16 26.77
CA ALA A 299 11.35 -10.17 26.77
C ALA A 299 10.10 -9.66 26.03
N GLY A 300 9.26 -10.60 25.63
CA GLY A 300 8.11 -10.35 24.76
C GLY A 300 8.42 -10.58 23.28
N GLN A 301 7.41 -10.39 22.45
CA GLN A 301 7.48 -10.47 20.98
C GLN A 301 7.71 -9.08 20.37
N ASN A 302 7.63 -8.95 19.05
CA ASN A 302 7.59 -7.66 18.35
C ASN A 302 8.79 -6.75 18.58
N TRP A 303 9.99 -7.35 18.51
CA TRP A 303 11.25 -6.63 18.52
C TRP A 303 12.31 -7.35 17.68
N PHE A 304 13.32 -6.59 17.26
CA PHE A 304 14.51 -7.13 16.62
C PHE A 304 15.75 -6.34 17.02
N GLU A 305 16.91 -6.98 16.88
CA GLU A 305 18.22 -6.38 17.12
C GLU A 305 19.07 -6.38 15.85
N VAL A 306 19.84 -5.31 15.70
CA VAL A 306 20.84 -5.12 14.65
C VAL A 306 22.16 -4.70 15.29
N LEU A 307 23.22 -5.45 14.98
CA LEU A 307 24.58 -5.18 15.47
C LEU A 307 25.34 -4.33 14.46
N ARG A 308 25.85 -3.17 14.87
CA ARG A 308 26.77 -2.35 14.08
C ARG A 308 28.21 -2.72 14.43
N ALA A 309 29.10 -2.78 13.44
CA ALA A 309 30.53 -3.11 13.60
C ALA A 309 31.28 -2.24 14.64
N ASN A 310 30.76 -1.06 14.96
CA ASN A 310 31.35 -0.10 15.91
C ASN A 310 30.90 -0.31 17.36
N ASN A 311 30.51 -1.53 17.77
CA ASN A 311 30.02 -1.84 19.13
C ASN A 311 28.75 -1.06 19.53
N ILE A 312 27.84 -0.83 18.58
CA ILE A 312 26.53 -0.22 18.86
C ILE A 312 25.45 -1.27 18.58
N ASN A 313 24.61 -1.54 19.58
CA ASN A 313 23.46 -2.42 19.44
C ASN A 313 22.22 -1.56 19.20
N LEU A 314 21.58 -1.72 18.04
CA LEU A 314 20.27 -1.17 17.78
C LEU A 314 19.22 -2.19 18.20
N VAL A 315 18.32 -1.78 19.10
CA VAL A 315 17.14 -2.58 19.48
C VAL A 315 15.90 -1.80 19.10
N VAL A 316 15.15 -2.32 18.14
CA VAL A 316 13.85 -1.78 17.71
C VAL A 316 12.76 -2.68 18.23
N SER A 317 11.70 -2.09 18.77
CA SER A 317 10.49 -2.79 19.15
C SER A 317 9.26 -2.00 18.69
N TYR A 318 8.14 -2.67 18.51
CA TYR A 318 6.99 -2.09 17.85
C TYR A 318 5.66 -2.65 18.36
N SER A 319 4.56 -1.96 18.04
CA SER A 319 3.20 -2.45 18.23
C SER A 319 2.26 -1.84 17.19
N ALA A 320 1.41 -2.67 16.58
CA ALA A 320 0.35 -2.20 15.68
C ALA A 320 -0.90 -1.73 16.42
N LYS A 321 -1.05 -2.08 17.71
CA LYS A 321 -2.22 -1.78 18.54
C LYS A 321 -1.77 -1.38 19.95
N PRO A 322 -1.14 -0.19 20.10
CA PRO A 322 -0.58 0.25 21.37
C PRO A 322 -1.67 0.31 22.46
N GLN A 323 -1.36 -0.22 23.63
CA GLN A 323 -2.21 -0.17 24.82
C GLN A 323 -1.53 0.61 25.97
N PRO A 324 -2.31 1.26 26.85
CA PRO A 324 -1.75 1.98 27.99
C PRO A 324 -0.88 1.07 28.87
N VAL A 325 0.26 1.60 29.29
CA VAL A 325 1.22 0.88 30.14
C VAL A 325 0.88 1.12 31.62
N PRO A 326 0.90 0.08 32.49
CA PRO A 326 0.64 0.24 33.92
C PRO A 326 1.85 0.88 34.64
N ARG A 327 2.04 2.19 34.45
CA ARG A 327 3.22 2.95 34.91
C ARG A 327 3.49 2.84 36.42
N ASP A 328 2.44 3.03 37.23
CA ASP A 328 2.59 3.01 38.70
C ASP A 328 3.01 1.64 39.21
N PHE A 329 2.50 0.58 38.59
CA PHE A 329 2.90 -0.79 38.87
C PHE A 329 4.38 -1.02 38.52
N ILE A 330 4.82 -0.59 37.33
CA ILE A 330 6.22 -0.72 36.92
C ILE A 330 7.14 0.00 37.92
N ARG A 331 6.79 1.23 38.31
CA ARG A 331 7.56 1.99 39.31
C ARG A 331 7.64 1.26 40.65
N GLN A 332 6.52 0.71 41.13
CA GLN A 332 6.48 -0.07 42.37
C GLN A 332 7.37 -1.32 42.32
N VAL A 333 7.36 -2.05 41.19
CA VAL A 333 8.22 -3.22 40.98
C VAL A 333 9.69 -2.79 40.94
N MET A 334 10.00 -1.68 40.27
CA MET A 334 11.35 -1.14 40.17
C MET A 334 11.89 -0.58 41.49
N ASP A 335 11.04 -0.06 42.37
CA ASP A 335 11.42 0.42 43.70
C ASP A 335 11.60 -0.72 44.74
N SER A 336 11.04 -1.89 44.46
CA SER A 336 11.14 -3.08 45.29
C SER A 336 12.13 -4.10 44.70
N GLN A 337 11.64 -5.04 43.90
CA GLN A 337 12.39 -6.17 43.38
C GLN A 337 13.41 -5.77 42.30
N GLY A 338 13.10 -4.76 41.48
CA GLY A 338 13.99 -4.26 40.42
C GLY A 338 15.13 -3.37 40.92
N ARG A 339 15.07 -2.86 42.16
CA ARG A 339 15.96 -1.79 42.66
C ARG A 339 17.45 -2.16 42.67
N LYS A 340 17.75 -3.45 42.79
CA LYS A 340 19.12 -3.99 42.79
C LYS A 340 19.41 -4.95 41.63
N GLY A 341 18.42 -5.26 40.80
CA GLY A 341 18.58 -6.18 39.67
C GLY A 341 19.49 -5.60 38.58
N ASN A 342 20.16 -6.49 37.84
CA ASN A 342 20.73 -6.18 36.53
C ASN A 342 19.64 -6.33 35.45
N ALA A 343 19.96 -6.04 34.18
CA ALA A 343 18.98 -6.04 33.10
C ALA A 343 18.20 -7.38 32.97
N PRO A 344 18.83 -8.57 32.97
CA PRO A 344 18.10 -9.84 32.91
C PRO A 344 17.11 -10.04 34.06
N VAL A 345 17.51 -9.76 35.30
CA VAL A 345 16.63 -9.95 36.48
C VAL A 345 15.43 -9.02 36.42
N VAL A 346 15.63 -7.76 36.01
CA VAL A 346 14.54 -6.79 35.88
C VAL A 346 13.52 -7.24 34.83
N VAL A 347 14.01 -7.72 33.68
CA VAL A 347 13.15 -8.20 32.59
C VAL A 347 12.42 -9.48 32.99
N GLU A 348 13.05 -10.40 33.72
CA GLU A 348 12.39 -11.61 34.21
C GLU A 348 11.22 -11.29 35.16
N VAL A 349 11.43 -10.36 36.10
CA VAL A 349 10.40 -9.96 37.06
C VAL A 349 9.23 -9.27 36.37
N LEU A 350 9.52 -8.27 35.54
CA LEU A 350 8.49 -7.52 34.82
C LEU A 350 7.79 -8.39 33.77
N GLY A 351 8.53 -9.19 33.00
CA GLY A 351 7.98 -10.04 31.94
C GLY A 351 7.01 -11.12 32.46
N LYS A 352 7.21 -11.65 33.67
CA LYS A 352 6.25 -12.57 34.31
C LYS A 352 4.94 -11.90 34.71
N GLN A 353 4.98 -10.59 34.95
CA GLN A 353 3.85 -9.82 35.48
C GLN A 353 3.13 -9.02 34.40
N LEU A 354 3.78 -8.78 33.26
CA LEU A 354 3.28 -8.00 32.13
C LEU A 354 3.22 -8.86 30.86
N CYS A 355 2.41 -9.92 30.90
CA CYS A 355 2.16 -10.74 29.71
C CYS A 355 1.53 -9.89 28.59
N GLY A 356 2.01 -10.05 27.35
CA GLY A 356 1.58 -9.24 26.20
C GLY A 356 2.24 -7.86 26.12
N PHE A 357 3.33 -7.63 26.87
CA PHE A 357 4.16 -6.43 26.77
C PHE A 357 5.59 -6.80 26.38
N VAL A 358 6.20 -5.92 25.60
CA VAL A 358 7.65 -5.91 25.37
C VAL A 358 8.31 -5.23 26.55
N VAL A 359 9.26 -5.91 27.18
CA VAL A 359 10.05 -5.37 28.29
C VAL A 359 11.51 -5.41 27.91
N HIS A 360 12.16 -4.24 27.88
CA HIS A 360 13.59 -4.12 27.62
C HIS A 360 14.26 -3.37 28.75
N ALA A 361 15.29 -3.95 29.37
CA ALA A 361 16.14 -3.26 30.34
C ALA A 361 17.55 -3.09 29.78
N VAL A 362 18.11 -1.90 29.98
CA VAL A 362 19.49 -1.55 29.62
C VAL A 362 20.22 -1.06 30.85
N SER A 363 21.43 -1.53 31.09
CA SER A 363 22.27 -1.07 32.19
C SER A 363 22.49 0.44 32.13
N CYS A 364 22.31 1.13 33.26
CA CYS A 364 22.53 2.58 33.34
C CYS A 364 24.00 3.01 33.21
N TYR A 365 24.92 2.05 33.16
CA TYR A 365 26.35 2.26 32.93
C TYR A 365 26.72 2.27 31.43
N LYS A 366 25.76 1.96 30.54
CA LYS A 366 25.89 2.10 29.10
C LYS A 366 25.23 3.39 28.65
N GLU A 367 25.83 4.04 27.66
CA GLU A 367 25.21 5.18 27.00
C GLU A 367 24.15 4.66 26.04
N SER A 368 22.93 5.18 26.17
CA SER A 368 21.82 4.85 25.30
C SER A 368 21.12 6.10 24.80
N ALA A 369 20.67 6.04 23.56
CA ALA A 369 19.78 7.02 22.94
C ALA A 369 18.48 6.32 22.55
N ALA A 370 17.37 7.05 22.58
CA ALA A 370 16.07 6.49 22.27
C ALA A 370 15.17 7.51 21.57
N ALA A 371 14.34 7.01 20.67
CA ALA A 371 13.27 7.75 20.02
C ALA A 371 12.06 6.81 19.85
N TRP A 372 10.84 7.33 19.95
CA TRP A 372 9.62 6.54 19.78
C TRP A 372 8.48 7.35 19.20
N SER A 373 7.51 6.66 18.58
CA SER A 373 6.29 7.27 18.04
C SER A 373 5.04 6.96 18.87
N PHE A 374 5.17 6.10 19.89
CA PHE A 374 4.06 5.71 20.76
C PHE A 374 3.37 6.92 21.42
N PRO A 375 2.03 6.85 21.61
CA PRO A 375 1.32 7.76 22.52
C PRO A 375 1.94 7.76 23.92
N GLU A 376 1.83 8.89 24.62
CA GLU A 376 2.51 9.10 25.92
C GLU A 376 2.11 8.02 26.95
N GLU A 377 0.85 7.64 27.02
CA GLU A 377 0.32 6.64 27.93
C GLU A 377 0.71 5.19 27.56
N CYS A 378 1.08 4.94 26.30
CA CYS A 378 1.34 3.61 25.75
C CYS A 378 2.81 3.20 25.74
N HIS A 379 3.70 4.06 26.24
CA HIS A 379 5.13 3.78 26.27
C HIS A 379 5.75 4.27 27.57
N TYR A 380 6.55 3.40 28.17
CA TYR A 380 7.32 3.68 29.36
C TYR A 380 8.80 3.64 29.03
N TRP A 381 9.51 4.74 29.23
CA TRP A 381 10.96 4.81 29.12
C TRP A 381 11.52 5.64 30.28
N GLU A 382 11.90 4.98 31.37
CA GLU A 382 12.36 5.65 32.58
C GLU A 382 13.68 5.07 33.10
N ARG A 383 14.51 5.95 33.66
CA ARG A 383 15.77 5.59 34.30
C ARG A 383 15.54 5.25 35.77
N HIS A 384 15.93 4.03 36.13
CA HIS A 384 15.99 3.56 37.50
C HIS A 384 17.44 3.41 37.98
N LYS A 385 17.62 2.99 39.24
CA LYS A 385 18.92 2.98 39.93
C LYS A 385 20.05 2.29 39.14
N ASN A 386 19.77 1.13 38.55
CA ASN A 386 20.77 0.30 37.87
C ASN A 386 20.51 0.12 36.37
N VAL A 387 19.29 0.44 35.91
CA VAL A 387 18.84 0.17 34.55
C VAL A 387 17.93 1.28 34.05
N VAL A 388 17.86 1.45 32.74
CA VAL A 388 16.79 2.15 32.03
C VAL A 388 15.84 1.08 31.52
N VAL A 389 14.53 1.27 31.71
CA VAL A 389 13.50 0.29 31.37
C VAL A 389 12.59 0.86 30.28
N CYS A 390 12.41 0.09 29.21
CA CYS A 390 11.40 0.29 28.19
C CYS A 390 10.26 -0.70 28.38
N VAL A 391 9.01 -0.24 28.38
CA VAL A 391 7.82 -1.11 28.32
C VAL A 391 6.78 -0.52 27.37
N HIS A 392 6.21 -1.36 26.50
CA HIS A 392 5.01 -1.07 25.72
C HIS A 392 4.28 -2.39 25.41
N SER A 393 3.00 -2.32 25.03
CA SER A 393 2.27 -3.53 24.59
C SER A 393 2.90 -4.14 23.34
N GLU A 394 2.77 -5.45 23.17
CA GLU A 394 3.13 -6.12 21.91
C GLU A 394 2.34 -5.57 20.71
#